data_AF-A0A7C5TGG2-F1
#
_entry.id   AF-A0A7C5TGG2-F1
#
_cell.length_a   1.000
_cell.length_b   1.000
_cell.length_c   1.000
_cell.angle_alpha   90.00
_cell.angle_beta   90.00
_cell.angle_gamma   90.00
#
_symmetry.space_group_name_H-M   'P 1'
#
loop_
_entity.id
_entity.type
_entity.pdbx_description
1 polymer ?
#
loop_
_entity_poly.entity_id
_entity_poly.type
_entity_poly.pdbx_seq_one_letter_code
_entity_poly.pdbx_strand_id
1 'polypeptide(L)'
;RSRAVGTVTDAIAVAKPYDLEEKILFSGMATTIGNNIAKAVYNTIVSTGIRKGVNWLLQNCIGYDVEDLLLLFKELYILAPIPNISIDKAIEKIRKIVYNILKDPNIWSFIIAARELDIHGTVGAIPGLSKNEYENDTVKIVADEILGLSLALYIGGAKALFSMYWVENIKKLGKLKYNDVGLYADDIISALLGSLYTLLIEEINRDDIDG
;
A
#
# COMPACT_ATOMS: atom_id res chain seq x y z
N ARG A 1 6.94 11.12 1.34
CA ARG A 1 5.62 11.56 0.81
C ARG A 1 4.74 12.04 1.97
N SER A 2 4.47 13.34 2.12
CA SER A 2 3.60 13.89 3.17
C SER A 2 2.12 13.83 2.78
N ARG A 3 1.21 13.95 3.75
CA ARG A 3 -0.22 14.20 3.47
C ARG A 3 -0.35 15.44 2.57
N ALA A 4 -1.27 15.38 1.61
CA ALA A 4 -1.69 16.56 0.87
C ALA A 4 -2.25 17.58 1.88
N VAL A 5 -1.42 18.54 2.26
CA VAL A 5 -1.86 19.77 2.89
C VAL A 5 -2.43 20.61 1.75
N GLY A 6 -3.73 20.90 1.80
CA GLY A 6 -4.34 21.87 0.90
C GLY A 6 -3.46 23.12 0.86
N THR A 7 -3.16 23.60 -0.33
CA THR A 7 -2.32 24.78 -0.52
C THR A 7 -3.22 26.03 -0.47
N VAL A 8 -2.63 27.22 -0.32
CA VAL A 8 -3.39 28.49 -0.37
C VAL A 8 -4.16 28.72 -1.69
N THR A 9 -3.90 27.93 -2.73
CA THR A 9 -4.68 27.96 -3.98
C THR A 9 -5.96 27.12 -3.91
N ASP A 10 -6.11 26.24 -2.92
CA ASP A 10 -7.35 25.50 -2.64
C ASP A 10 -8.32 26.42 -1.86
N ALA A 11 -8.75 27.51 -2.50
CA ALA A 11 -9.65 28.49 -1.91
C ALA A 11 -11.09 28.24 -2.37
N ILE A 12 -11.99 28.01 -1.42
CA ILE A 12 -13.42 27.96 -1.69
C ILE A 12 -14.02 29.32 -1.34
N ALA A 13 -14.47 30.05 -2.36
CA ALA A 13 -15.20 31.29 -2.17
C ALA A 13 -16.71 31.00 -2.03
N VAL A 14 -17.30 31.49 -0.94
CA VAL A 14 -18.75 31.42 -0.71
C VAL A 14 -19.33 32.81 -0.95
N ALA A 15 -20.08 32.97 -2.04
CA ALA A 15 -20.76 34.22 -2.38
C ALA A 15 -22.25 34.11 -2.05
N LYS A 16 -22.87 35.21 -1.62
CA LYS A 16 -24.32 35.33 -1.45
C LYS A 16 -24.91 36.40 -2.38
N PRO A 17 -26.18 36.26 -2.79
CA PRO A 17 -26.93 37.33 -3.43
C PRO A 17 -27.05 38.57 -2.53
N TYR A 18 -27.03 39.75 -3.14
CA TYR A 18 -27.03 41.05 -2.43
C TYR A 18 -28.37 41.34 -1.73
N ASP A 19 -29.47 40.81 -2.25
CA ASP A 19 -30.85 40.99 -1.82
C ASP A 19 -31.28 40.14 -0.61
N LEU A 20 -30.44 39.21 -0.16
CA LEU A 20 -30.64 38.46 1.09
C LEU A 20 -30.26 39.33 2.30
N GLU A 21 -31.25 39.77 3.10
CA GLU A 21 -31.04 40.60 4.30
C GLU A 21 -30.26 39.90 5.42
N GLU A 22 -30.14 38.57 5.40
CA GLU A 22 -29.42 37.81 6.43
C GLU A 22 -27.91 38.09 6.44
N LYS A 23 -27.37 38.43 7.61
CA LYS A 23 -25.93 38.60 7.84
C LYS A 23 -25.21 37.26 7.99
N ILE A 24 -24.94 36.56 6.89
CA ILE A 24 -23.96 35.47 6.88
C ILE A 24 -22.57 36.10 6.75
N LEU A 25 -21.94 36.44 7.89
CA LEU A 25 -20.65 37.12 7.96
C LEU A 25 -19.45 36.16 7.88
N PHE A 26 -19.69 34.84 8.01
CA PHE A 26 -18.64 33.84 8.10
C PHE A 26 -19.17 32.48 7.61
N SER A 27 -18.33 31.72 6.92
CA SER A 27 -18.64 30.39 6.36
C SER A 27 -17.57 29.35 6.69
N GLY A 28 -16.91 29.47 7.83
CA GLY A 28 -15.94 28.45 8.28
C GLY A 28 -16.62 27.13 8.66
N MET A 29 -15.81 26.09 8.89
CA MET A 29 -16.27 24.71 9.17
C MET A 29 -17.29 24.57 10.31
N ALA A 30 -17.31 25.52 11.26
CA ALA A 30 -18.25 25.55 12.38
C ALA A 30 -19.66 26.03 12.00
N THR A 31 -19.85 26.56 10.78
CA THR A 31 -21.16 27.00 10.26
C THR A 31 -21.82 25.90 9.44
N THR A 32 -23.15 25.91 9.32
CA THR A 32 -23.89 24.93 8.50
C THR A 32 -23.41 24.93 7.04
N ILE A 33 -23.20 26.12 6.46
CA ILE A 33 -22.72 26.26 5.08
C ILE A 33 -21.28 25.75 4.94
N GLY A 34 -20.36 26.18 5.82
CA GLY A 34 -18.97 25.74 5.79
C GLY A 34 -18.80 24.24 6.04
N ASN A 35 -19.61 23.65 6.93
CA ASN A 35 -19.63 22.21 7.16
C ASN A 35 -20.10 21.44 5.92
N ASN A 36 -21.18 21.88 5.29
CA ASN A 36 -21.70 21.27 4.06
C ASN A 36 -20.67 21.34 2.92
N ILE A 37 -19.97 22.47 2.77
CA ILE A 37 -18.89 22.63 1.79
C ILE A 37 -17.74 21.67 2.10
N ALA A 38 -17.24 21.64 3.34
CA ALA A 38 -16.15 20.76 3.75
C ALA A 38 -16.50 19.28 3.49
N LYS A 39 -17.74 18.89 3.83
CA LYS A 39 -18.26 17.54 3.59
C LYS A 39 -18.35 17.23 2.08
N ALA A 40 -18.83 18.17 1.27
CA ALA A 40 -18.92 17.98 -0.18
C ALA A 40 -17.53 17.81 -0.82
N VAL A 41 -16.56 18.62 -0.41
CA VAL A 41 -15.16 18.50 -0.88
C VAL A 41 -14.57 17.18 -0.44
N TYR A 42 -14.67 16.83 0.85
CA TYR A 42 -14.18 15.56 1.37
C TYR A 42 -14.77 14.38 0.60
N ASN A 43 -16.10 14.32 0.45
CA ASN A 43 -16.79 13.26 -0.29
C ASN A 43 -16.35 13.21 -1.76
N THR A 44 -16.12 14.36 -2.39
CA THR A 44 -15.66 14.42 -3.79
C THR A 44 -14.24 13.88 -3.93
N ILE A 45 -13.33 14.25 -3.02
CA ILE A 45 -11.95 13.74 -3.00
C ILE A 45 -11.96 12.23 -2.77
N VAL A 46 -12.68 11.75 -1.75
CA VAL A 46 -12.79 10.33 -1.42
C VAL A 46 -13.39 9.53 -2.57
N SER A 47 -14.54 9.96 -3.11
CA SER A 47 -15.18 9.26 -4.24
C SER A 47 -14.32 9.29 -5.52
N THR A 48 -13.55 10.34 -5.74
CA THR A 48 -12.60 10.40 -6.87
C THR A 48 -11.42 9.46 -6.66
N GLY A 49 -10.88 9.37 -5.43
CA GLY A 49 -9.85 8.38 -5.08
C GLY A 49 -10.34 6.95 -5.28
N ILE A 50 -11.54 6.62 -4.77
CA ILE A 50 -12.16 5.29 -4.95
C ILE A 50 -12.35 4.95 -6.44
N ARG A 51 -12.78 5.91 -7.26
CA ARG A 51 -12.97 5.72 -8.71
C ARG A 51 -11.68 5.42 -9.47
N LYS A 52 -10.51 5.78 -8.94
CA LYS A 52 -9.22 5.45 -9.58
C LYS A 52 -8.84 3.97 -9.45
N GLY A 53 -9.52 3.23 -8.58
CA GLY A 53 -9.42 1.78 -8.49
C GLY A 53 -8.14 1.27 -7.80
N VAL A 54 -7.98 -0.05 -7.87
CA VAL A 54 -7.05 -0.84 -7.07
C VAL A 54 -5.58 -0.47 -7.30
N ASN A 55 -5.18 -0.26 -8.56
CA ASN A 55 -3.79 0.06 -8.92
C ASN A 55 -3.36 1.41 -8.35
N TRP A 56 -4.22 2.42 -8.48
CA TRP A 56 -3.94 3.73 -7.92
C TRP A 56 -3.83 3.67 -6.39
N LEU A 57 -4.73 2.94 -5.73
CA LEU A 57 -4.69 2.82 -4.27
C LEU A 57 -3.40 2.13 -3.80
N LEU A 58 -3.01 1.04 -4.47
CA LEU A 58 -1.79 0.30 -4.16
C LEU A 58 -0.55 1.20 -4.31
N GLN A 59 -0.45 1.92 -5.44
CA GLN A 59 0.65 2.83 -5.71
C GLN A 59 0.77 3.96 -4.67
N ASN A 60 -0.36 4.43 -4.15
CA ASN A 60 -0.38 5.46 -3.11
C ASN A 60 -0.01 4.91 -1.74
N CYS A 61 -0.39 3.66 -1.44
CA CYS A 61 -0.07 3.00 -0.18
C CYS A 61 1.40 2.58 -0.11
N ILE A 62 1.88 1.79 -1.08
CA ILE A 62 3.20 1.14 -1.00
C ILE A 62 4.20 1.60 -2.06
N GLY A 63 3.84 2.57 -2.89
CA GLY A 63 4.72 3.10 -3.93
C GLY A 63 4.65 2.35 -5.27
N TYR A 64 3.99 1.20 -5.30
CA TYR A 64 3.91 0.32 -6.46
C TYR A 64 2.48 0.02 -6.89
N ASP A 65 2.23 0.03 -8.19
CA ASP A 65 1.01 -0.57 -8.74
C ASP A 65 1.18 -2.08 -8.99
N VAL A 66 0.15 -2.72 -9.55
CA VAL A 66 0.18 -4.15 -9.84
C VAL A 66 1.24 -4.50 -10.91
N GLU A 67 1.45 -3.67 -11.92
CA GLU A 67 2.47 -3.93 -12.94
C GLU A 67 3.86 -3.86 -12.34
N ASP A 68 4.11 -2.88 -11.48
CA ASP A 68 5.38 -2.78 -10.79
C ASP A 68 5.65 -4.01 -9.90
N LEU A 69 4.63 -4.49 -9.16
CA LEU A 69 4.75 -5.72 -8.38
C LEU A 69 5.03 -6.95 -9.24
N LEU A 70 4.46 -7.02 -10.44
CA LEU A 70 4.74 -8.11 -11.38
C LEU A 70 6.17 -8.05 -11.91
N LEU A 71 6.71 -6.86 -12.14
CA LEU A 71 8.11 -6.67 -12.51
C LEU A 71 9.05 -7.11 -11.39
N LEU A 72 8.79 -6.68 -10.15
CA LEU A 72 9.55 -7.14 -8.97
C LEU A 72 9.45 -8.66 -8.79
N PHE A 73 8.26 -9.23 -8.96
CA PHE A 73 8.07 -10.67 -8.90
C PHE A 73 8.85 -11.39 -9.99
N LYS A 74 8.89 -10.83 -11.21
CA LYS A 74 9.66 -11.39 -12.32
C LYS A 74 11.16 -11.44 -12.01
N GLU A 75 11.71 -10.37 -11.44
CA GLU A 75 13.11 -10.33 -10.98
C GLU A 75 13.37 -11.40 -9.91
N LEU A 76 12.49 -11.51 -8.92
CA LEU A 76 12.57 -12.53 -7.88
C LEU A 76 12.50 -13.96 -8.46
N TYR A 77 11.59 -14.20 -9.41
CA TYR A 77 11.38 -15.51 -10.04
C TYR A 77 12.61 -15.96 -10.84
N ILE A 78 13.34 -15.06 -11.48
CA ILE A 78 14.58 -15.39 -12.21
C ILE A 78 15.64 -15.98 -11.26
N LEU A 79 15.64 -15.56 -9.99
CA LEU A 79 16.60 -16.04 -8.99
C LEU A 79 16.27 -17.45 -8.48
N ALA A 80 14.99 -17.83 -8.50
CA ALA A 80 14.51 -19.15 -8.14
C ALA A 80 13.33 -19.54 -9.05
N PRO A 81 13.58 -20.07 -10.25
CA PRO A 81 12.51 -20.50 -11.14
C PRO A 81 11.87 -21.80 -10.62
N ILE A 82 10.56 -21.92 -10.79
CA ILE A 82 9.84 -23.16 -10.50
C ILE A 82 9.99 -24.11 -11.71
N PRO A 83 10.30 -25.39 -11.51
CA PRO A 83 10.43 -26.36 -12.62
C PRO A 83 9.16 -26.44 -13.47
N ASN A 84 9.33 -26.80 -14.75
CA ASN A 84 8.24 -27.11 -15.68
C ASN A 84 7.25 -25.96 -15.98
N ILE A 85 7.55 -24.73 -15.57
CA ILE A 85 6.76 -23.55 -15.94
C ILE A 85 7.66 -22.42 -16.49
N SER A 86 7.31 -21.93 -17.68
CA SER A 86 7.97 -20.76 -18.28
C SER A 86 7.67 -19.50 -17.46
N ILE A 87 8.61 -18.55 -17.45
CA ILE A 87 8.44 -17.26 -16.77
C ILE A 87 7.17 -16.52 -17.20
N ASP A 88 6.82 -16.53 -18.49
CA ASP A 88 5.63 -15.82 -18.97
C ASP A 88 4.34 -16.42 -18.40
N LYS A 89 4.20 -17.75 -18.45
CA LYS A 89 3.08 -18.48 -17.82
C LYS A 89 3.02 -18.27 -16.30
N ALA A 90 4.18 -18.19 -15.63
CA ALA A 90 4.24 -17.87 -14.19
C ALA A 90 3.70 -16.46 -13.91
N ILE A 91 4.13 -15.45 -14.67
CA ILE A 91 3.67 -14.06 -14.51
C ILE A 91 2.18 -13.92 -14.84
N GLU A 92 1.66 -14.63 -15.84
CA GLU A 92 0.22 -14.66 -16.11
C GLU A 92 -0.60 -15.22 -14.95
N LYS A 93 -0.13 -16.32 -14.32
CA LYS A 93 -0.76 -16.88 -13.12
C LYS A 93 -0.69 -15.91 -11.95
N ILE A 94 0.49 -15.32 -11.68
CA ILE A 94 0.67 -14.34 -10.60
C ILE A 94 -0.25 -13.13 -10.80
N ARG A 95 -0.41 -12.62 -12.02
CA ARG A 95 -1.33 -11.52 -12.30
C ARG A 95 -2.74 -11.82 -11.81
N LYS A 96 -3.24 -13.03 -12.07
CA LYS A 96 -4.57 -13.47 -11.58
C LYS A 96 -4.59 -13.58 -10.06
N ILE A 97 -3.55 -14.15 -9.45
CA ILE A 97 -3.41 -14.29 -8.00
C ILE A 97 -3.43 -12.92 -7.32
N VAL A 98 -2.62 -11.95 -7.80
CA VAL A 98 -2.54 -10.58 -7.28
C VAL A 98 -3.92 -9.92 -7.27
N TYR A 99 -4.63 -9.93 -8.41
CA TYR A 99 -5.97 -9.35 -8.46
C TYR A 99 -7.00 -10.10 -7.61
N ASN A 100 -6.78 -11.38 -7.33
CA ASN A 100 -7.64 -12.13 -6.43
C ASN A 100 -7.41 -11.74 -4.97
N ILE A 101 -6.15 -11.68 -4.52
CA ILE A 101 -5.83 -11.28 -3.14
C ILE A 101 -6.23 -9.82 -2.87
N LEU A 102 -6.08 -8.92 -3.84
CA LEU A 102 -6.47 -7.51 -3.68
C LEU A 102 -7.99 -7.27 -3.62
N LYS A 103 -8.83 -8.31 -3.73
CA LYS A 103 -10.26 -8.23 -3.41
C LYS A 103 -10.54 -8.38 -1.91
N ASP A 104 -9.59 -8.89 -1.14
CA ASP A 104 -9.76 -9.14 0.29
C ASP A 104 -9.57 -7.84 1.10
N PRO A 105 -10.59 -7.38 1.85
CA PRO A 105 -10.49 -6.18 2.67
C PRO A 105 -9.47 -6.30 3.81
N ASN A 106 -9.15 -7.52 4.28
CA ASN A 106 -8.17 -7.72 5.33
C ASN A 106 -6.75 -7.42 4.82
N ILE A 107 -6.44 -7.79 3.58
CA ILE A 107 -5.16 -7.46 2.92
C ILE A 107 -5.02 -5.94 2.79
N TRP A 108 -6.10 -5.25 2.41
CA TRP A 108 -6.13 -3.79 2.39
C TRP A 108 -5.90 -3.16 3.76
N SER A 109 -6.39 -3.79 4.83
CA SER A 109 -6.18 -3.29 6.19
C SER A 109 -4.70 -3.26 6.56
N PHE A 110 -3.93 -4.30 6.21
CA PHE A 110 -2.47 -4.30 6.41
C PHE A 110 -1.75 -3.25 5.55
N ILE A 111 -2.09 -3.18 4.27
CA ILE A 111 -1.50 -2.22 3.32
C ILE A 111 -1.74 -0.76 3.75
N ILE A 112 -2.97 -0.45 4.18
CA ILE A 112 -3.34 0.89 4.65
C ILE A 112 -2.69 1.19 6.00
N ALA A 113 -2.64 0.21 6.92
CA ALA A 113 -1.98 0.39 8.21
C ALA A 113 -0.49 0.73 8.04
N ALA A 114 0.23 0.01 7.18
CA ALA A 114 1.61 0.31 6.85
C ALA A 114 1.77 1.73 6.29
N ARG A 115 0.89 2.12 5.37
CA ARG A 115 0.91 3.47 4.81
C ARG A 115 0.70 4.55 5.87
N GLU A 116 -0.28 4.41 6.75
CA GLU A 116 -0.52 5.42 7.80
C GLU A 116 0.65 5.48 8.77
N LEU A 117 1.26 4.34 9.13
CA LEU A 117 2.45 4.29 9.96
C LEU A 117 3.65 4.98 9.30
N ASP A 118 3.86 4.77 8.00
CA ASP A 118 4.89 5.50 7.23
C ASP A 118 4.63 7.01 7.23
N ILE A 119 3.38 7.44 7.05
CA ILE A 119 3.02 8.87 7.11
C ILE A 119 3.38 9.44 8.48
N HIS A 120 3.02 8.76 9.56
CA HIS A 120 3.34 9.20 10.91
C HIS A 120 4.86 9.20 11.18
N GLY A 121 5.58 8.19 10.69
CA GLY A 121 7.03 8.09 10.79
C GLY A 121 7.75 9.25 10.09
N THR A 122 7.37 9.55 8.84
CA THR A 122 8.00 10.64 8.06
C THR A 122 7.84 12.03 8.66
N VAL A 123 6.86 12.25 9.55
CA VAL A 123 6.66 13.52 10.27
C VAL A 123 7.08 13.44 11.74
N GLY A 124 7.62 12.31 12.21
CA GLY A 124 8.02 12.10 13.60
C GLY A 124 6.86 12.13 14.60
N ALA A 125 5.66 11.73 14.17
CA ALA A 125 4.46 11.70 15.02
C ALA A 125 4.30 10.38 15.79
N ILE A 126 5.19 9.40 15.59
CA ILE A 126 5.22 8.16 16.36
C ILE A 126 5.87 8.46 17.73
N PRO A 127 5.16 8.28 18.86
CA PRO A 127 5.73 8.56 20.18
C PRO A 127 7.01 7.76 20.43
N GLY A 128 8.07 8.43 20.87
CA GLY A 128 9.35 7.78 21.16
C GLY A 128 10.23 7.47 19.94
N LEU A 129 9.81 7.88 18.74
CA LEU A 129 10.57 7.74 17.50
C LEU A 129 10.69 9.09 16.80
N SER A 130 11.90 9.65 16.78
CA SER A 130 12.15 10.89 16.03
C SER A 130 12.13 10.63 14.52
N LYS A 131 11.86 11.69 13.75
CA LYS A 131 11.92 11.64 12.28
C LYS A 131 13.28 11.12 11.78
N ASN A 132 14.38 11.56 12.39
CA ASN A 132 15.73 11.14 11.99
C ASN A 132 15.98 9.65 12.30
N GLU A 133 15.44 9.12 13.42
CA GLU A 133 15.52 7.68 13.71
C GLU A 133 14.69 6.83 12.75
N TYR A 134 13.56 7.37 12.29
CA TYR A 134 12.75 6.74 11.25
C TYR A 134 13.45 6.74 9.89
N GLU A 135 14.02 7.88 9.47
CA GLU A 135 14.72 8.01 8.18
C GLU A 135 16.02 7.20 8.11
N ASN A 136 16.68 6.95 9.24
CA ASN A 136 17.89 6.14 9.30
C ASN A 136 17.63 4.64 9.56
N ASP A 137 16.38 4.20 9.46
CA ASP A 137 16.00 2.79 9.60
C ASP A 137 16.60 2.13 10.86
N THR A 138 16.33 2.76 12.01
CA THR A 138 16.90 2.28 13.28
C THR A 138 16.23 0.97 13.71
N VAL A 139 17.02 0.04 14.25
CA VAL A 139 16.63 -1.28 14.81
C VAL A 139 15.55 -1.21 15.92
N LYS A 140 15.09 -0.02 16.29
CA LYS A 140 14.03 0.18 17.30
C LYS A 140 12.64 -0.18 16.77
N ILE A 141 12.44 -0.17 15.45
CA ILE A 141 11.14 -0.49 14.85
C ILE A 141 11.15 -1.97 14.51
N VAL A 142 10.34 -2.73 15.24
CA VAL A 142 10.07 -4.16 14.99
C VAL A 142 8.63 -4.35 14.50
N ALA A 143 7.84 -3.29 14.57
CA ALA A 143 6.40 -3.33 14.27
C ALA A 143 6.13 -3.47 12.76
N ASP A 144 7.02 -2.96 11.92
CA ASP A 144 7.08 -3.18 10.47
C ASP A 144 7.25 -4.66 10.14
N GLU A 145 8.24 -5.32 10.74
CA GLU A 145 8.49 -6.74 10.51
C GLU A 145 7.29 -7.57 10.96
N ILE A 146 6.74 -7.29 12.15
CA ILE A 146 5.55 -7.98 12.68
C ILE A 146 4.34 -7.78 11.75
N LEU A 147 4.17 -6.58 11.18
CA LEU A 147 3.08 -6.28 10.26
C LEU A 147 3.23 -7.06 8.95
N GLY A 148 4.44 -7.09 8.38
CA GLY A 148 4.76 -7.88 7.19
C GLY A 148 4.57 -9.39 7.42
N LEU A 149 5.09 -9.92 8.53
CA LEU A 149 4.92 -11.32 8.91
C LEU A 149 3.44 -11.69 9.07
N SER A 150 2.65 -10.82 9.71
CA SER A 150 1.21 -11.03 9.88
C SER A 150 0.47 -11.08 8.54
N LEU A 151 0.84 -10.20 7.60
CA LEU A 151 0.28 -10.22 6.25
C LEU A 151 0.67 -11.50 5.50
N ALA A 152 1.94 -11.89 5.54
CA ALA A 152 2.40 -13.11 4.85
C ALA A 152 1.71 -14.36 5.40
N LEU A 153 1.62 -14.47 6.73
CA LEU A 153 0.90 -15.54 7.40
C LEU A 153 -0.59 -15.56 7.00
N TYR A 154 -1.22 -14.39 6.91
CA TYR A 154 -2.62 -14.28 6.50
C TYR A 154 -2.84 -14.74 5.06
N ILE A 155 -1.96 -14.37 4.11
CA ILE A 155 -2.14 -14.70 2.69
C ILE A 155 -1.82 -16.16 2.37
N GLY A 156 -0.67 -16.66 2.82
CA GLY A 156 -0.15 -17.97 2.39
C GLY A 156 0.25 -18.89 3.54
N GLY A 157 -0.19 -18.59 4.77
CA GLY A 157 0.10 -19.39 5.95
C GLY A 157 1.58 -19.43 6.31
N ALA A 158 1.98 -20.44 7.08
CA ALA A 158 3.35 -20.58 7.56
C ALA A 158 4.39 -20.71 6.42
N LYS A 159 4.01 -21.24 5.26
CA LYS A 159 4.89 -21.35 4.09
C LYS A 159 5.31 -19.98 3.56
N ALA A 160 4.36 -19.03 3.51
CA ALA A 160 4.63 -17.68 3.05
C ALA A 160 5.61 -16.92 3.95
N LEU A 161 5.70 -17.25 5.24
CA LEU A 161 6.74 -16.69 6.12
C LEU A 161 8.14 -17.07 5.65
N PHE A 162 8.38 -18.34 5.31
CA PHE A 162 9.68 -18.78 4.80
C PHE A 162 10.02 -18.11 3.47
N SER A 163 9.04 -17.97 2.58
CA SER A 163 9.23 -17.25 1.32
C SER A 163 9.50 -15.76 1.53
N MET A 164 8.82 -15.10 2.47
CA MET A 164 9.09 -13.70 2.83
C MET A 164 10.52 -13.54 3.37
N TYR A 165 10.97 -14.39 4.30
CA TYR A 165 12.35 -14.35 4.80
C TYR A 165 13.38 -14.57 3.68
N TRP A 166 13.06 -15.43 2.72
CA TRP A 166 13.89 -15.60 1.54
C TRP A 166 13.97 -14.33 0.69
N VAL A 167 12.84 -13.65 0.44
CA VAL A 167 12.81 -12.34 -0.25
C VAL A 167 13.66 -11.31 0.49
N GLU A 168 13.50 -11.20 1.81
CA GLU A 168 14.29 -10.29 2.65
C GLU A 168 15.79 -10.57 2.55
N ASN A 169 16.18 -11.85 2.56
CA ASN A 169 17.58 -12.23 2.39
C ASN A 169 18.12 -11.85 0.99
N ILE A 170 17.32 -12.04 -0.06
CA ILE A 170 17.68 -11.62 -1.43
C ILE A 170 17.84 -10.11 -1.54
N LYS A 171 16.97 -9.33 -0.88
CA LYS A 171 17.05 -7.87 -0.77
C LYS A 171 18.33 -7.44 -0.05
N LYS A 172 18.64 -8.05 1.10
CA LYS A 172 19.89 -7.81 1.87
C LYS A 172 21.16 -8.11 1.06
N LEU A 173 21.12 -9.09 0.16
CA LEU A 173 22.20 -9.39 -0.77
C LEU A 173 22.29 -8.42 -1.97
N GLY A 174 21.40 -7.44 -2.06
CA GLY A 174 21.37 -6.43 -3.12
C GLY A 174 20.89 -6.95 -4.48
N LYS A 175 20.27 -8.13 -4.52
CA LYS A 175 19.77 -8.79 -5.74
C LYS A 175 18.35 -8.39 -6.13
N LEU A 176 17.61 -7.80 -5.19
CA LEU A 176 16.30 -7.20 -5.38
C LEU A 176 16.34 -5.84 -4.70
N LYS A 177 15.82 -4.80 -5.36
CA LYS A 177 15.84 -3.43 -4.82
C LYS A 177 14.47 -2.81 -4.97
N TYR A 178 14.02 -2.15 -3.92
CA TYR A 178 12.81 -1.33 -3.97
C TYR A 178 13.17 0.15 -4.16
N ASN A 179 12.29 0.90 -4.82
CA ASN A 179 12.47 2.32 -5.11
C ASN A 179 11.75 3.18 -4.07
N ASP A 180 12.52 3.86 -3.21
CA ASP A 180 12.04 4.93 -2.31
C ASP A 180 10.69 4.62 -1.63
N VAL A 181 10.67 3.51 -0.88
CA VAL A 181 9.51 3.04 -0.12
C VAL A 181 9.68 3.38 1.36
N GLY A 182 8.56 3.56 2.06
CA GLY A 182 8.57 3.74 3.51
C GLY A 182 8.93 2.43 4.22
N LEU A 183 9.37 2.54 5.48
CA LEU A 183 9.88 1.43 6.27
C LEU A 183 8.82 0.32 6.47
N TYR A 184 7.57 0.68 6.74
CA TYR A 184 6.48 -0.30 6.85
C TYR A 184 6.04 -0.82 5.49
N ALA A 185 6.00 0.04 4.46
CA ALA A 185 5.65 -0.39 3.10
C ALA A 185 6.66 -1.41 2.53
N ASP A 186 7.94 -1.26 2.85
CA ASP A 186 9.03 -2.15 2.44
C ASP A 186 8.77 -3.60 2.86
N ASP A 187 8.44 -3.83 4.13
CA ASP A 187 8.09 -5.16 4.64
C ASP A 187 6.76 -5.70 4.09
N ILE A 188 5.78 -4.83 3.81
CA ILE A 188 4.55 -5.23 3.13
C ILE A 188 4.84 -5.74 1.72
N ILE A 189 5.74 -5.09 0.97
CA ILE A 189 6.11 -5.53 -0.38
C ILE A 189 6.78 -6.90 -0.30
N SER A 190 7.70 -7.11 0.64
CA SER A 190 8.34 -8.41 0.83
C SER A 190 7.35 -9.50 1.25
N ALA A 191 6.39 -9.18 2.12
CA ALA A 191 5.31 -10.08 2.50
C ALA A 191 4.43 -10.47 1.30
N LEU A 192 4.07 -9.50 0.45
CA LEU A 192 3.32 -9.74 -0.78
C LEU A 192 4.11 -10.64 -1.73
N LEU A 193 5.37 -10.32 -2.03
CA LEU A 193 6.20 -11.11 -2.94
C LEU A 193 6.41 -12.56 -2.45
N GLY A 194 6.71 -12.74 -1.16
CA GLY A 194 6.87 -14.07 -0.57
C GLY A 194 5.57 -14.88 -0.61
N SER A 195 4.43 -14.23 -0.34
CA SER A 195 3.11 -14.87 -0.40
C SER A 195 2.72 -15.23 -1.83
N LEU A 196 2.93 -14.34 -2.80
CA LEU A 196 2.67 -14.60 -4.21
C LEU A 196 3.49 -15.77 -4.73
N TYR A 197 4.75 -15.88 -4.30
CA TYR A 197 5.63 -16.98 -4.68
C TYR A 197 5.11 -18.31 -4.12
N THR A 198 4.67 -18.31 -2.85
CA THR A 198 4.04 -19.48 -2.22
C THR A 198 2.77 -19.89 -2.95
N LEU A 199 1.87 -18.96 -3.21
CA LEU A 199 0.60 -19.23 -3.89
C LEU A 199 0.81 -19.74 -5.32
N LEU A 200 1.84 -19.27 -6.03
CA LEU A 200 2.19 -19.79 -7.35
C LEU A 200 2.63 -21.25 -7.29
N ILE A 201 3.46 -21.63 -6.32
CA ILE A 201 3.84 -23.04 -6.11
C ILE A 201 2.59 -23.89 -5.86
N GLU A 202 1.68 -23.42 -5.01
CA GLU A 202 0.45 -24.16 -4.70
C GLU A 202 -0.48 -24.28 -5.91
N GLU A 203 -0.60 -23.23 -6.72
CA GLU A 203 -1.37 -23.25 -7.96
C GLU A 203 -0.78 -24.23 -8.98
N ILE A 204 0.55 -24.26 -9.15
CA ILE A 204 1.22 -25.19 -10.07
C ILE A 204 1.04 -26.63 -9.61
N ASN A 205 1.22 -26.89 -8.31
CA ASN A 205 1.03 -28.24 -7.76
C ASN A 205 -0.41 -28.74 -7.90
N ARG A 206 -1.41 -27.84 -7.89
CA ARG A 206 -2.81 -28.22 -8.17
C ARG A 206 -3.02 -28.58 -9.63
N ASP A 207 -2.50 -27.77 -10.55
CA ASP A 207 -2.55 -28.06 -11.99
C ASP A 207 -1.93 -29.45 -12.32
N ASP A 208 -0.83 -29.82 -11.65
CA ASP A 208 -0.15 -31.11 -11.86
C ASP A 208 -0.93 -32.32 -11.29
N ILE A 209 -1.86 -32.10 -10.35
CA ILE A 209 -2.72 -33.16 -9.79
C ILE A 209 -3.98 -33.36 -10.65
N ASP A 210 -4.48 -32.29 -11.27
CA ASP A 210 -5.71 -32.28 -12.05
C ASP A 210 -5.50 -32.53 -13.56
N GLY A 211 -4.24 -32.59 -14.03
CA GLY A 211 -3.84 -32.81 -15.43
C GLY A 211 -3.39 -34.24 -15.74
#